data_AF-A0A182TUA4-F1
#
_entry.id   AF-A0A182TUA4-F1
#
_cell.length_a   1.000
_cell.length_b   1.000
_cell.length_c   1.000
_cell.angle_alpha   90.00
_cell.angle_beta   90.00
_cell.angle_gamma   90.00
#
_symmetry.space_group_name_H-M   'P 1'
#
loop_
_entity.id
_entity.type
_entity.pdbx_description
1 polymer ?
#
loop_
_entity_poly.entity_id
_entity_poly.type
_entity_poly.pdbx_seq_one_letter_code
_entity_poly.pdbx_strand_id
1 'polypeptide(L)' 'LKLADSKDANLVGKLFFNVMQMKCFVFKPETVCTKKSWWGTCERKGRRKRAVLRHNRKF' A
#
# COMPACT_ATOMS: atom_id res chain seq x y z
N LEU A 1 5.27 5.51 20.20
CA LEU A 1 3.97 5.89 20.82
C LEU A 1 3.53 4.89 21.89
N LYS A 2 3.39 3.59 21.60
CA LYS A 2 3.01 2.58 22.62
C LYS A 2 3.95 2.50 23.85
N LEU A 3 5.23 2.83 23.67
CA LEU A 3 6.28 2.77 24.71
C LEU A 3 6.44 4.07 25.51
N ALA A 4 5.76 5.16 25.13
CA ALA A 4 5.94 6.46 25.78
C ALA A 4 5.02 6.66 27.01
N ASP A 5 4.00 5.79 27.17
CA ASP A 5 3.01 5.75 28.24
C ASP A 5 2.50 7.11 28.77
N SER A 6 2.38 8.10 27.89
CA SER A 6 1.82 9.41 28.21
C SER A 6 0.40 9.54 27.68
N LYS A 7 -0.42 10.39 28.34
CA LYS A 7 -1.80 10.66 27.92
C LYS A 7 -1.85 11.19 26.48
N ASP A 8 -0.91 12.07 26.13
CA ASP A 8 -0.82 12.65 24.78
C ASP A 8 -0.45 11.60 23.73
N ALA A 9 0.50 10.71 24.03
CA ALA A 9 0.89 9.64 23.13
C ALA A 9 -0.27 8.64 22.88
N ASN A 10 -1.09 8.38 23.90
CA ASN A 10 -2.27 7.53 23.79
C ASN A 10 -3.38 8.18 22.95
N LEU A 11 -3.60 9.50 23.08
CA LEU A 11 -4.57 10.23 22.28
C LEU A 11 -4.17 10.23 20.79
N VAL A 12 -2.93 10.63 20.49
CA VAL A 12 -2.40 10.65 19.12
C VAL A 12 -2.40 9.24 18.51
N GLY A 13 -2.02 8.22 19.29
CA GLY A 13 -2.06 6.83 18.85
C GLY A 13 -3.45 6.36 18.46
N LYS A 14 -4.47 6.62 19.29
CA LYS A 14 -5.86 6.24 18.97
C LYS A 14 -6.38 6.96 17.73
N LEU A 15 -6.11 8.26 17.59
CA LEU A 15 -6.51 9.05 16.42
C LEU A 15 -5.89 8.50 15.13
N PHE A 16 -4.59 8.24 15.13
CA PHE A 16 -3.88 7.82 13.93
C PHE A 16 -4.21 6.38 13.52
N PHE A 17 -4.18 5.44 14.47
CA PHE A 17 -4.31 4.02 14.15
C PHE A 17 -5.75 3.52 14.13
N ASN A 18 -6.66 4.06 14.95
CA ASN A 18 -8.02 3.54 15.07
C ASN A 18 -9.04 4.35 14.28
N VAL A 19 -8.90 5.69 14.27
CA VAL A 19 -9.87 6.60 13.62
C VAL A 19 -9.48 6.85 12.16
N MET A 20 -8.28 7.39 11.92
CA MET A 20 -7.84 7.75 10.56
C MET A 20 -7.54 6.53 9.69
N GLN A 21 -7.09 5.42 10.28
CA GLN A 21 -6.79 4.16 9.58
C GLN A 21 -6.05 4.37 8.25
N MET A 22 -4.99 5.18 8.26
CA MET A 22 -4.20 5.46 7.06
C MET A 22 -3.70 4.15 6.46
N LYS A 23 -3.98 3.92 5.17
CA LYS A 23 -3.61 2.67 4.49
C LYS A 23 -2.15 2.71 4.09
N CYS A 24 -1.42 1.64 4.38
CA CYS A 24 -0.07 1.44 3.85
C CYS A 24 -0.13 0.90 2.43
N PHE A 25 0.78 1.32 1.54
CA PHE A 25 0.97 0.66 0.25
C PHE A 25 2.12 -0.35 0.33
N VAL A 26 2.01 -1.42 -0.44
CA VAL A 26 3.07 -2.43 -0.61
C VAL A 26 3.35 -2.63 -2.08
N PHE A 27 4.61 -2.86 -2.42
CA PHE A 27 5.00 -3.18 -3.79
C PHE A 27 4.78 -4.66 -4.06
N LYS A 28 3.83 -4.98 -4.95
CA LYS A 28 3.62 -6.33 -5.45
C LYS A 28 4.15 -6.45 -6.88
N PRO A 29 4.82 -7.56 -7.24
CA PRO A 29 5.19 -7.81 -8.62
C PRO A 29 3.92 -8.04 -9.45
N GLU A 30 3.79 -7.33 -10.55
CA GLU A 30 2.72 -7.47 -11.53
C GLU A 30 3.32 -7.63 -12.92
N THR A 31 2.72 -8.51 -13.72
CA THR A 31 3.10 -8.68 -15.11
C THR A 31 2.41 -7.61 -15.94
N VAL A 32 3.21 -6.72 -16.53
CA VAL A 32 2.73 -5.62 -17.36
C VAL A 32 3.21 -5.79 -18.80
N CYS A 33 2.45 -5.25 -19.75
CA CYS A 33 2.89 -5.20 -21.13
C CYS A 33 3.96 -4.12 -21.31
N THR A 34 5.17 -4.50 -21.70
CA THR A 34 6.28 -3.56 -21.94
C THR A 34 6.38 -3.14 -23.40
N LYS A 35 5.86 -3.95 -24.33
CA LYS A 35 5.82 -3.63 -25.76
C LYS A 35 4.49 -4.05 -26.37
N LYS A 36 3.84 -3.13 -27.08
CA LYS A 36 2.61 -3.37 -27.84
C LYS A 36 2.91 -3.36 -29.33
N SER A 37 2.18 -4.18 -30.09
CA SER A 37 2.17 -4.14 -31.55
C SER A 37 1.38 -2.91 -32.03
N TRP A 38 1.53 -2.58 -33.31
CA TRP A 38 0.75 -1.52 -33.97
C TRP A 38 -0.77 -1.78 -33.90
N TRP A 39 -1.15 -3.06 -33.88
CA TRP A 39 -2.54 -3.52 -33.75
C TRP A 39 -3.02 -3.62 -32.28
N GLY A 40 -2.20 -3.17 -31.32
CA GLY A 40 -2.56 -3.10 -29.90
C GLY A 40 -2.35 -4.40 -29.09
N THR A 41 -1.89 -5.49 -29.72
CA THR A 41 -1.59 -6.76 -29.03
C THR A 41 -0.30 -6.65 -28.21
N CYS A 42 -0.24 -7.34 -27.07
CA CYS A 42 0.96 -7.30 -26.22
C CYS A 42 2.02 -8.28 -26.75
N GLU A 43 3.12 -7.75 -27.29
CA GLU A 43 4.22 -8.56 -27.81
C GLU A 43 5.18 -9.01 -26.72
N ARG A 44 5.42 -8.16 -25.71
CA ARG A 44 6.35 -8.44 -24.63
C ARG A 44 5.76 -8.12 -23.27
N LYS A 45 5.87 -9.09 -22.36
CA LYS A 45 5.50 -8.96 -20.95
C LYS A 45 6.76 -8.76 -20.11
N GLY A 46 6.68 -7.92 -19.09
CA GLY A 46 7.74 -7.69 -18.11
C GLY A 46 7.17 -7.66 -16.70
N ARG A 47 8.03 -7.90 -15.70
CA ARG A 47 7.65 -7.77 -14.28
C ARG A 47 7.93 -6.34 -13.82
N ARG A 48 6.93 -5.68 -13.25
CA ARG A 48 7.08 -4.38 -12.60
C ARG A 48 6.54 -4.44 -11.18
N LYS A 49 7.14 -3.69 -10.26
CA LYS A 49 6.59 -3.50 -8.92
C LYS A 49 5.46 -2.47 -8.99
N ARG A 50 4.23 -2.88 -8.70
CA ARG A 50 3.06 -1.99 -8.55
C ARG A 50 2.78 -1.74 -7.08
N ALA A 51 2.58 -0.47 -6.72
CA ALA A 51 2.10 -0.13 -5.39
C ALA A 51 0.62 -0.50 -5.26
N VAL A 52 0.30 -1.32 -4.26
CA VAL A 52 -1.06 -1.75 -3.95
C VAL A 52 -1.36 -1.36 -2.51
N LEU A 53 -2.49 -0.71 -2.28
CA LEU A 53 -2.96 -0.38 -0.93
C LEU A 53 -3.29 -1.68 -0.18
N ARG A 54 -2.67 -1.86 0.98
CA ARG A 54 -2.97 -2.94 1.89
C ARG A 54 -4.13 -2.52 2.79
N HIS A 55 -5.11 -3.41 2.98
CA HIS A 55 -6.13 -3.20 4.00
C HIS A 55 -5.52 -3.29 5.39
N ASN A 56 -5.85 -2.32 6.24
CA ASN A 56 -5.43 -2.32 7.63
C ASN A 56 -6.14 -3.48 8.35
N ARG A 57 -5.40 -4.22 9.18
CA ARG A 57 -5.99 -5.23 10.06
C ARG A 57 -6.91 -4.50 11.05
N LYS A 58 -8.19 -4.86 11.06
CA LYS A 58 -9.09 -4.49 12.16
C LYS A 58 -8.60 -5.27 13.39
N PHE A 59 -8.19 -4.55 14.42
CA PHE A 59 -7.89 -5.11 15.74
C PHE A 59 -9.06 -4.81 16.66
#